data_AF-F3MDD7-F1
#
_entry.id   AF-F3MDD7-F1
#
_cell.length_a   1.000
_cell.length_b   1.000
_cell.length_c   1.000
_cell.angle_alpha   90.00
_cell.angle_beta   90.00
_cell.angle_gamma   90.00
#
_symmetry.space_group_name_H-M   'P 1'
#
loop_
_entity.id
_entity.type
_entity.pdbx_description
1 polymer ?
#
loop_
_entity_poly.entity_id
_entity_poly.type
_entity_poly.pdbx_seq_one_letter_code
_entity_poly.pdbx_strand_id
1 'polypeptide(L)'
;MYFYKEDLINLIVPDKPDPAAAKVLQETLGGRFGEMRTMMQFFFQSSNFRGKATQYRDLIRGVFLEEISHVELVQHTINQLLTGAGAEGAGNSGTDAAPLNEAIKHANPHHFIMGAQSSLPVDAAGNPWMGNYVYDHGNLVGNLLDNVVLESTGVLQKTRIYEMSTNKAFRETLAFLIVRDNAHQNAFAKALETLGVEWGKIFPVPNYDIHKYPECQKYVDMGFHNAQFNFRLDDTRIGEIFSGQTPSRNGGELQVVQPPEGFPLPVMPELANEHAPGLYDLNQ
;
A
#
# COMPACT_ATOMS: atom_id res chain seq x y z
N MET A 1 4.70 -9.38 -19.42
CA MET A 1 3.87 -10.52 -18.96
C MET A 1 3.97 -10.53 -17.45
N TYR A 2 2.84 -10.68 -16.77
CA TYR A 2 2.77 -10.77 -15.30
C TYR A 2 2.26 -12.15 -14.94
N PHE A 3 2.74 -12.67 -13.81
CA PHE A 3 2.25 -13.91 -13.20
C PHE A 3 1.55 -13.55 -11.90
N TYR A 4 0.43 -14.22 -11.65
CA TYR A 4 -0.32 -14.09 -10.42
C TYR A 4 -0.10 -15.33 -9.56
N LYS A 5 0.08 -15.11 -8.26
CA LYS A 5 0.05 -16.12 -7.22
C LYS A 5 -0.98 -15.66 -6.20
N GLU A 6 -1.89 -16.54 -5.80
CA GLU A 6 -2.96 -16.23 -4.84
C GLU A 6 -2.42 -16.18 -3.41
N ASP A 7 -1.61 -15.16 -3.10
CA ASP A 7 -1.13 -14.87 -1.75
C ASP A 7 -0.98 -13.34 -1.55
N LEU A 8 -1.20 -12.88 -0.32
CA LEU A 8 -0.86 -11.52 0.11
C LEU A 8 0.64 -11.42 0.45
N ILE A 9 1.25 -10.28 0.16
CA ILE A 9 2.66 -9.99 0.52
C ILE A 9 2.89 -9.93 2.03
N ASN A 10 1.83 -9.65 2.80
CA ASN A 10 1.87 -9.59 4.25
C ASN A 10 0.55 -10.07 4.86
N LEU A 11 0.60 -10.53 6.11
CA LEU A 11 -0.58 -10.98 6.83
C LEU A 11 -1.49 -9.80 7.20
N ILE A 12 -2.79 -10.06 7.26
CA ILE A 12 -3.79 -9.16 7.86
C ILE A 12 -4.15 -9.73 9.23
N VAL A 13 -3.93 -8.98 10.31
CA VAL A 13 -4.31 -9.40 11.68
C VAL A 13 -5.80 -9.09 11.88
N PRO A 14 -6.69 -10.09 12.02
CA PRO A 14 -8.11 -9.82 12.19
C PRO A 14 -8.40 -9.06 13.50
N ASP A 15 -9.41 -8.19 13.45
CA ASP A 15 -9.96 -7.44 14.59
C ASP A 15 -11.45 -7.16 14.31
N LYS A 16 -12.13 -6.45 15.22
CA LYS A 16 -13.51 -6.00 15.02
C LYS A 16 -13.67 -5.11 13.77
N PRO A 17 -14.86 -5.03 13.17
CA PRO A 17 -15.15 -4.08 12.09
C PRO A 17 -14.87 -2.63 12.55
N ASP A 18 -14.32 -1.83 11.65
CA ASP A 18 -14.00 -0.42 11.87
C ASP A 18 -14.18 0.39 10.57
N PRO A 19 -15.43 0.79 10.22
CA PRO A 19 -15.72 1.56 9.02
C PRO A 19 -15.06 2.95 8.98
N ALA A 20 -14.72 3.52 10.14
CA ALA A 20 -14.00 4.79 10.23
C ALA A 20 -12.53 4.61 9.82
N ALA A 21 -11.88 3.54 10.30
CA ALA A 21 -10.54 3.16 9.85
C ALA A 21 -10.52 2.82 8.35
N ALA A 22 -11.50 2.07 7.85
CA ALA A 22 -11.63 1.78 6.42
C ALA A 22 -11.71 3.05 5.57
N LYS A 23 -12.50 4.04 6.01
CA LYS A 23 -12.63 5.35 5.34
C LYS A 23 -11.29 6.08 5.23
N VAL A 24 -10.52 6.17 6.30
CA VAL A 24 -9.23 6.89 6.24
C VAL A 24 -8.14 6.08 5.54
N LEU A 25 -8.20 4.74 5.60
CA LEU A 25 -7.26 3.86 4.89
C LEU A 25 -7.40 3.96 3.37
N GLN A 26 -8.59 4.34 2.85
CA GLN A 26 -8.78 4.66 1.43
C GLN A 26 -7.79 5.71 0.89
N GLU A 27 -7.29 6.63 1.72
CA GLU A 27 -6.26 7.58 1.31
C GLU A 27 -4.97 6.86 0.88
N THR A 28 -4.63 5.76 1.57
CA THR A 28 -3.48 4.93 1.20
C THR A 28 -3.73 4.12 -0.06
N LEU A 29 -4.98 3.89 -0.47
CA LEU A 29 -5.32 3.19 -1.71
C LEU A 29 -5.42 4.17 -2.89
N GLY A 30 -6.50 4.94 -2.93
CA GLY A 30 -6.90 5.80 -4.06
C GLY A 30 -6.56 7.28 -3.87
N GLY A 31 -5.94 7.66 -2.74
CA GLY A 31 -5.48 9.02 -2.51
C GLY A 31 -4.35 9.45 -3.45
N ARG A 32 -4.06 10.75 -3.47
CA ARG A 32 -3.05 11.34 -4.37
C ARG A 32 -1.63 10.80 -4.13
N PHE A 33 -1.35 10.25 -2.97
CA PHE A 33 -0.05 9.64 -2.66
C PHE A 33 -0.20 8.15 -2.28
N GLY A 34 -1.36 7.53 -2.55
CA GLY A 34 -1.63 6.13 -2.24
C GLY A 34 -1.05 5.13 -3.25
N GLU A 35 -1.24 3.84 -2.98
CA GLU A 35 -0.62 2.74 -3.73
C GLU A 35 -1.07 2.66 -5.19
N MET A 36 -2.29 3.11 -5.49
CA MET A 36 -2.72 3.19 -6.89
C MET A 36 -1.85 4.18 -7.69
N ARG A 37 -1.37 5.27 -7.06
CA ARG A 37 -0.44 6.19 -7.71
C ARG A 37 0.96 5.58 -7.81
N THR A 38 1.53 5.02 -6.74
CA THR A 38 2.88 4.41 -6.80
C THR A 38 2.94 3.33 -7.87
N MET A 39 1.96 2.41 -7.87
CA MET A 39 1.82 1.36 -8.87
C MET A 39 1.77 1.93 -10.29
N MET A 40 0.86 2.87 -10.58
CA MET A 40 0.71 3.42 -11.92
C MET A 40 1.92 4.27 -12.33
N GLN A 41 2.46 5.09 -11.44
CA GLN A 41 3.62 5.93 -11.71
C GLN A 41 4.81 5.09 -12.13
N PHE A 42 5.18 4.08 -11.34
CA PHE A 42 6.35 3.26 -11.63
C PHE A 42 6.10 2.32 -12.82
N PHE A 43 4.85 1.90 -13.05
CA PHE A 43 4.50 1.18 -14.28
C PHE A 43 4.76 2.01 -15.53
N PHE A 44 4.22 3.23 -15.59
CA PHE A 44 4.37 4.12 -16.74
C PHE A 44 5.83 4.54 -16.93
N GLN A 45 6.51 4.98 -15.87
CA GLN A 45 7.93 5.38 -15.95
C GLN A 45 8.83 4.24 -16.42
N SER A 46 8.62 3.02 -15.94
CA SER A 46 9.45 1.87 -16.37
C SER A 46 9.09 1.42 -17.79
N SER A 47 7.85 1.60 -18.24
CA SER A 47 7.40 1.23 -19.59
C SER A 47 7.82 2.26 -20.65
N ASN A 48 7.77 3.54 -20.30
CA ASN A 48 8.14 4.66 -21.17
C ASN A 48 9.64 4.98 -21.15
N PHE A 49 10.42 4.25 -20.35
CA PHE A 49 11.85 4.45 -20.18
C PHE A 49 12.61 4.44 -21.51
N ARG A 50 13.48 5.43 -21.72
CA ARG A 50 14.32 5.56 -22.92
C ARG A 50 15.81 5.50 -22.57
N GLY A 51 16.59 4.82 -23.43
CA GLY A 51 18.04 4.75 -23.32
C GLY A 51 18.57 3.41 -22.79
N LYS A 52 19.90 3.31 -22.73
CA LYS A 52 20.62 2.04 -22.42
C LYS A 52 20.93 1.85 -20.93
N ALA A 53 20.60 2.84 -20.09
CA ALA A 53 20.81 2.78 -18.64
C ALA A 53 19.70 1.95 -17.96
N THR A 54 19.57 0.69 -18.37
CA THR A 54 18.45 -0.18 -17.98
C THR A 54 18.47 -0.58 -16.50
N GLN A 55 19.56 -0.36 -15.78
CA GLN A 55 19.62 -0.58 -14.33
C GLN A 55 18.62 0.32 -13.56
N TYR A 56 18.40 1.56 -14.00
CA TYR A 56 17.39 2.43 -13.39
C TYR A 56 15.96 1.99 -13.75
N ARG A 57 15.76 1.57 -15.01
CA ARG A 57 14.48 1.00 -15.46
C ARG A 57 14.13 -0.24 -14.64
N ASP A 58 15.10 -1.12 -14.42
CA ASP A 58 14.91 -2.36 -13.68
C ASP A 58 14.61 -2.07 -12.21
N LEU A 59 15.25 -1.07 -11.60
CA LEU A 59 14.90 -0.59 -10.25
C LEU A 59 13.44 -0.11 -10.18
N ILE A 60 13.05 0.85 -11.03
CA ILE A 60 11.68 1.39 -11.05
C ILE A 60 10.66 0.28 -11.31
N ARG A 61 10.99 -0.66 -12.21
CA ARG A 61 10.13 -1.82 -12.49
C ARG A 61 10.03 -2.78 -11.31
N GLY A 62 11.12 -2.98 -10.57
CA GLY A 62 11.14 -3.79 -9.37
C GLY A 62 10.19 -3.25 -8.32
N VAL A 63 10.24 -1.94 -8.05
CA VAL A 63 9.32 -1.26 -7.13
C VAL A 63 7.88 -1.36 -7.63
N PHE A 64 7.62 -1.08 -8.91
CA PHE A 64 6.29 -1.25 -9.50
C PHE A 64 5.68 -2.64 -9.25
N LEU A 65 6.45 -3.72 -9.44
CA LEU A 65 5.95 -5.08 -9.22
C LEU A 65 5.51 -5.31 -7.77
N GLU A 66 6.22 -4.70 -6.83
CA GLU A 66 5.87 -4.72 -5.41
C GLU A 66 4.61 -3.90 -5.12
N GLU A 67 4.44 -2.73 -5.74
CA GLU A 67 3.26 -1.88 -5.56
C GLU A 67 1.93 -2.54 -5.99
N ILE A 68 1.97 -3.49 -6.93
CA ILE A 68 0.78 -4.31 -7.25
C ILE A 68 0.32 -5.06 -5.99
N SER A 69 1.27 -5.61 -5.23
CA SER A 69 0.99 -6.35 -4.00
C SER A 69 0.57 -5.43 -2.85
N HIS A 70 1.05 -4.19 -2.84
CA HIS A 70 0.60 -3.16 -1.87
C HIS A 70 -0.87 -2.79 -2.10
N VAL A 71 -1.26 -2.56 -3.37
CA VAL A 71 -2.66 -2.30 -3.73
C VAL A 71 -3.55 -3.45 -3.25
N GLU A 72 -3.19 -4.70 -3.55
CA GLU A 72 -3.96 -5.88 -3.11
C GLU A 72 -4.05 -5.97 -1.58
N LEU A 73 -2.93 -5.79 -0.86
CA LEU A 73 -2.90 -5.79 0.60
C LEU A 73 -3.82 -4.72 1.21
N VAL A 74 -3.77 -3.48 0.70
CA VAL A 74 -4.62 -2.40 1.18
C VAL A 74 -6.09 -2.68 0.89
N GLN A 75 -6.43 -3.16 -0.31
CA GLN A 75 -7.81 -3.53 -0.67
C GLN A 75 -8.37 -4.59 0.29
N HIS A 76 -7.63 -5.68 0.50
CA HIS A 76 -8.07 -6.74 1.41
C HIS A 76 -8.14 -6.27 2.87
N THR A 77 -7.29 -5.33 3.28
CA THR A 77 -7.36 -4.73 4.62
C THR A 77 -8.61 -3.87 4.78
N ILE A 78 -8.93 -3.02 3.79
CA ILE A 78 -10.15 -2.20 3.80
C ILE A 78 -11.40 -3.09 3.83
N ASN A 79 -11.43 -4.15 3.00
CA ASN A 79 -12.51 -5.13 3.01
C ASN A 79 -12.64 -5.77 4.40
N GLN A 80 -11.54 -6.22 5.02
CA GLN A 80 -11.55 -6.80 6.36
C GLN A 80 -12.05 -5.83 7.44
N LEU A 81 -11.76 -4.53 7.31
CA LEU A 81 -12.24 -3.49 8.23
C LEU A 81 -13.75 -3.23 8.08
N LEU A 82 -14.32 -3.50 6.91
CA LEU A 82 -15.74 -3.30 6.62
C LEU A 82 -16.58 -4.54 6.90
N THR A 83 -16.03 -5.75 6.68
CA THR A 83 -16.70 -7.02 6.87
C THR A 83 -17.33 -7.14 8.25
N GLY A 84 -18.65 -7.31 8.30
CA GLY A 84 -19.41 -7.46 9.54
C GLY A 84 -19.80 -6.13 10.19
N ALA A 85 -19.64 -5.00 9.50
CA ALA A 85 -20.15 -3.72 9.98
C ALA A 85 -21.67 -3.64 9.79
N GLY A 86 -22.39 -3.47 10.89
CA GLY A 86 -23.87 -3.44 10.90
C GLY A 86 -24.46 -4.78 11.37
N ALA A 87 -25.78 -4.92 11.23
CA ALA A 87 -26.48 -6.18 11.52
C ALA A 87 -26.51 -7.09 10.28
N GLU A 88 -26.40 -8.41 10.49
CA GLU A 88 -26.23 -9.41 9.41
C GLU A 88 -27.43 -9.52 8.45
N GLY A 89 -28.66 -9.39 8.95
CA GLY A 89 -29.86 -9.60 8.15
C GLY A 89 -30.13 -8.48 7.14
N ALA A 90 -30.87 -8.76 6.08
CA ALA A 90 -31.30 -7.77 5.08
C ALA A 90 -32.59 -7.03 5.46
N GLY A 91 -32.88 -5.93 4.76
CA GLY A 91 -34.15 -5.21 4.85
C GLY A 91 -34.29 -4.42 6.16
N ASN A 92 -35.38 -4.66 6.90
CA ASN A 92 -35.69 -4.00 8.17
C ASN A 92 -35.23 -4.81 9.40
N SER A 93 -34.23 -5.66 9.21
CA SER A 93 -33.50 -6.35 10.27
C SER A 93 -32.77 -5.35 11.18
N GLY A 94 -32.36 -5.79 12.38
CA GLY A 94 -31.64 -4.94 13.34
C GLY A 94 -32.55 -4.26 14.37
N THR A 95 -31.93 -3.69 15.40
CA THR A 95 -32.65 -3.15 16.58
C THR A 95 -33.47 -1.90 16.28
N ASP A 96 -33.10 -1.14 15.25
CA ASP A 96 -33.73 0.10 14.81
C ASP A 96 -34.42 -0.04 13.44
N ALA A 97 -34.60 -1.28 12.95
CA ALA A 97 -35.12 -1.60 11.63
C ALA A 97 -34.29 -1.03 10.45
N ALA A 98 -33.03 -0.67 10.69
CA ALA A 98 -32.10 -0.15 9.70
C ALA A 98 -30.69 -0.75 9.93
N PRO A 99 -30.38 -1.95 9.40
CA PRO A 99 -29.24 -2.76 9.82
C PRO A 99 -27.86 -2.11 9.63
N LEU A 100 -27.76 -1.13 8.73
CA LEU A 100 -26.52 -0.41 8.42
C LEU A 100 -26.44 0.98 9.08
N ASN A 101 -27.50 1.46 9.76
CA ASN A 101 -27.63 2.83 10.23
C ASN A 101 -26.47 3.29 11.13
N GLU A 102 -26.06 2.46 12.09
CA GLU A 102 -24.90 2.79 12.95
C GLU A 102 -23.57 2.74 12.19
N ALA A 103 -23.38 1.75 11.30
CA ALA A 103 -22.14 1.56 10.56
C ALA A 103 -21.84 2.76 9.65
N ILE A 104 -22.85 3.31 8.97
CA ILE A 104 -22.67 4.39 7.99
C ILE A 104 -22.36 5.76 8.61
N LYS A 105 -22.61 5.98 9.91
CA LYS A 105 -22.38 7.28 10.57
C LYS A 105 -20.91 7.72 10.53
N HIS A 106 -19.98 6.76 10.51
CA HIS A 106 -18.55 7.02 10.55
C HIS A 106 -17.81 6.55 9.29
N ALA A 107 -18.52 5.91 8.35
CA ALA A 107 -17.94 5.34 7.15
C ALA A 107 -17.90 6.32 5.97
N ASN A 108 -17.28 5.86 4.88
CA ASN A 108 -17.67 6.30 3.55
C ASN A 108 -18.95 5.54 3.16
N PRO A 109 -20.10 6.20 2.93
CA PRO A 109 -21.34 5.52 2.59
C PRO A 109 -21.23 4.70 1.28
N HIS A 110 -20.34 5.08 0.35
CA HIS A 110 -20.13 4.29 -0.86
C HIS A 110 -19.53 2.90 -0.59
N HIS A 111 -18.85 2.67 0.53
CA HIS A 111 -18.41 1.32 0.89
C HIS A 111 -19.59 0.34 1.00
N PHE A 112 -20.75 0.81 1.44
CA PHE A 112 -21.96 0.01 1.58
C PHE A 112 -22.81 0.09 0.30
N ILE A 113 -22.99 1.29 -0.27
CA ILE A 113 -23.87 1.49 -1.43
C ILE A 113 -23.28 0.90 -2.72
N MET A 114 -21.98 1.08 -2.95
CA MET A 114 -21.31 0.68 -4.21
C MET A 114 -20.40 -0.52 -4.02
N GLY A 115 -19.77 -0.62 -2.85
CA GLY A 115 -18.73 -1.60 -2.57
C GLY A 115 -19.21 -2.90 -1.94
N ALA A 116 -20.46 -2.99 -1.45
CA ALA A 116 -20.91 -4.13 -0.65
C ALA A 116 -19.93 -4.46 0.50
N GLN A 117 -19.70 -3.47 1.39
CA GLN A 117 -18.67 -3.50 2.43
C GLN A 117 -17.24 -3.76 1.91
N SER A 118 -16.87 -3.14 0.79
CA SER A 118 -15.54 -3.29 0.20
C SER A 118 -14.88 -1.96 -0.19
N SER A 119 -13.57 -2.05 -0.43
CA SER A 119 -12.72 -0.98 -0.96
C SER A 119 -13.18 -0.46 -2.31
N LEU A 120 -12.81 0.78 -2.59
CA LEU A 120 -13.17 1.49 -3.81
C LEU A 120 -11.93 2.21 -4.39
N PRO A 121 -11.89 2.51 -5.70
CA PRO A 121 -10.80 3.28 -6.29
C PRO A 121 -10.97 4.80 -6.03
N VAL A 122 -11.06 5.19 -4.75
CA VAL A 122 -11.29 6.57 -4.29
C VAL A 122 -10.37 6.95 -3.12
N ASP A 123 -10.19 8.24 -2.87
CA ASP A 123 -9.49 8.75 -1.68
C ASP A 123 -10.36 8.70 -0.40
N ALA A 124 -9.85 9.16 0.74
CA ALA A 124 -10.62 9.13 2.01
C ALA A 124 -11.81 10.11 2.04
N ALA A 125 -11.88 11.05 1.09
CA ALA A 125 -13.01 11.95 0.88
C ALA A 125 -14.01 11.42 -0.15
N GLY A 126 -13.73 10.29 -0.81
CA GLY A 126 -14.56 9.67 -1.83
C GLY A 126 -14.35 10.22 -3.24
N ASN A 127 -13.30 11.01 -3.49
CA ASN A 127 -12.96 11.43 -4.85
C ASN A 127 -12.35 10.25 -5.62
N PRO A 128 -12.76 9.99 -6.87
CA PRO A 128 -12.14 8.97 -7.70
C PRO A 128 -10.63 9.19 -7.85
N TRP A 129 -9.86 8.10 -7.80
CA TRP A 129 -8.44 8.16 -8.17
C TRP A 129 -8.32 8.68 -9.60
N MET A 130 -7.43 9.63 -9.83
CA MET A 130 -7.30 10.30 -11.12
C MET A 130 -5.97 9.95 -11.78
N GLY A 131 -6.01 9.55 -13.06
CA GLY A 131 -4.81 9.25 -13.84
C GLY A 131 -3.84 10.43 -13.98
N ASN A 132 -4.30 11.67 -13.77
CA ASN A 132 -3.45 12.86 -13.77
C ASN A 132 -2.55 12.98 -12.52
N TYR A 133 -2.65 12.06 -11.56
CA TYR A 133 -1.71 11.96 -10.44
C TYR A 133 -0.35 11.37 -10.85
N VAL A 134 -0.30 10.63 -11.97
CA VAL A 134 0.91 9.98 -12.48
C VAL A 134 1.88 11.02 -13.03
N TYR A 135 3.10 11.05 -12.50
CA TYR A 135 4.20 11.84 -13.04
C TYR A 135 5.15 10.96 -13.87
N ASP A 136 5.16 11.14 -15.18
CA ASP A 136 6.16 10.54 -16.07
C ASP A 136 6.45 11.47 -17.25
N HIS A 137 7.59 12.15 -17.22
CA HIS A 137 8.01 13.07 -18.27
C HIS A 137 9.17 12.54 -19.13
N GLY A 138 9.58 11.27 -18.92
CA GLY A 138 10.67 10.63 -19.65
C GLY A 138 12.09 11.13 -19.32
N ASN A 139 12.23 12.15 -18.47
CA ASN A 139 13.53 12.56 -17.92
C ASN A 139 13.82 11.76 -16.65
N LEU A 140 14.88 10.94 -16.67
CA LEU A 140 15.24 10.05 -15.56
C LEU A 140 15.39 10.80 -14.23
N VAL A 141 16.17 11.89 -14.21
CA VAL A 141 16.44 12.63 -12.97
C VAL A 141 15.15 13.26 -12.43
N GLY A 142 14.35 13.88 -13.30
CA GLY A 142 13.05 14.43 -12.93
C GLY A 142 12.09 13.39 -12.35
N ASN A 143 11.99 12.23 -12.99
CA ASN A 143 11.17 11.12 -12.51
C ASN A 143 11.68 10.59 -11.15
N LEU A 144 13.00 10.38 -10.98
CA LEU A 144 13.56 9.92 -9.71
C LEU A 144 13.34 10.92 -8.57
N LEU A 145 13.45 12.23 -8.83
CA LEU A 145 13.14 13.27 -7.85
C LEU A 145 11.68 13.23 -7.43
N ASP A 146 10.75 13.09 -8.38
CA ASP A 146 9.32 12.93 -8.06
C ASP A 146 9.06 11.64 -7.27
N ASN A 147 9.73 10.53 -7.61
CA ASN A 147 9.58 9.27 -6.89
C ASN A 147 10.03 9.38 -5.43
N VAL A 148 11.15 10.07 -5.17
CA VAL A 148 11.57 10.36 -3.80
C VAL A 148 10.50 11.18 -3.07
N VAL A 149 9.91 12.20 -3.70
CA VAL A 149 8.82 12.99 -3.09
C VAL A 149 7.59 12.14 -2.82
N LEU A 150 7.21 11.27 -3.77
CA LEU A 150 6.08 10.38 -3.67
C LEU A 150 6.23 9.45 -2.47
N GLU A 151 7.33 8.68 -2.39
CA GLU A 151 7.58 7.76 -1.28
C GLU A 151 7.73 8.47 0.06
N SER A 152 8.41 9.62 0.09
CA SER A 152 8.52 10.43 1.32
C SER A 152 7.14 10.89 1.84
N THR A 153 6.25 11.23 0.92
CA THR A 153 4.88 11.62 1.28
C THR A 153 4.04 10.41 1.64
N GLY A 154 4.28 9.25 1.03
CA GLY A 154 3.73 7.95 1.40
C GLY A 154 4.00 7.60 2.86
N VAL A 155 5.28 7.65 3.28
CA VAL A 155 5.67 7.48 4.70
C VAL A 155 4.96 8.51 5.59
N LEU A 156 4.91 9.79 5.18
CA LEU A 156 4.28 10.85 5.98
C LEU A 156 2.78 10.64 6.17
N GLN A 157 2.03 10.33 5.12
CA GLN A 157 0.59 10.14 5.24
C GLN A 157 0.29 8.87 6.03
N LYS A 158 1.04 7.77 5.80
CA LYS A 158 0.79 6.49 6.49
C LYS A 158 1.09 6.59 7.97
N THR A 159 2.14 7.33 8.37
CA THR A 159 2.41 7.61 9.79
C THR A 159 1.31 8.46 10.44
N ARG A 160 0.75 9.46 9.75
CA ARG A 160 -0.43 10.21 10.25
C ARG A 160 -1.69 9.36 10.33
N ILE A 161 -1.92 8.51 9.32
CA ILE A 161 -3.10 7.63 9.26
C ILE A 161 -3.01 6.57 10.36
N TYR A 162 -1.82 6.05 10.65
CA TYR A 162 -1.57 5.11 11.75
C TYR A 162 -2.05 5.64 13.12
N GLU A 163 -1.98 6.97 13.33
CA GLU A 163 -2.46 7.62 14.55
C GLU A 163 -4.00 7.68 14.66
N MET A 164 -4.75 7.33 13.61
CA MET A 164 -6.22 7.50 13.52
C MET A 164 -7.03 6.28 13.98
N SER A 165 -6.42 5.09 14.11
CA SER A 165 -7.09 3.90 14.66
C SER A 165 -6.11 2.99 15.41
N THR A 166 -6.66 2.19 16.32
CA THR A 166 -5.96 1.12 17.05
C THR A 166 -6.30 -0.27 16.53
N ASN A 167 -7.15 -0.37 15.51
CA ASN A 167 -7.52 -1.64 14.88
C ASN A 167 -6.29 -2.38 14.39
N LYS A 168 -6.18 -3.68 14.72
CA LYS A 168 -4.97 -4.46 14.42
C LYS A 168 -4.74 -4.66 12.93
N ALA A 169 -5.78 -4.92 12.13
CA ALA A 169 -5.66 -5.07 10.69
C ALA A 169 -5.11 -3.79 10.05
N PHE A 170 -5.68 -2.66 10.47
CA PHE A 170 -5.28 -1.33 10.04
C PHE A 170 -3.80 -1.02 10.38
N ARG A 171 -3.39 -1.23 11.63
CA ARG A 171 -2.02 -0.95 12.07
C ARG A 171 -0.99 -1.89 11.48
N GLU A 172 -1.35 -3.16 11.30
CA GLU A 172 -0.46 -4.15 10.71
C GLU A 172 -0.10 -3.79 9.26
N THR A 173 -1.11 -3.50 8.44
CA THR A 173 -0.92 -3.12 7.04
C THR A 173 -0.15 -1.82 6.93
N LEU A 174 -0.49 -0.80 7.73
CA LEU A 174 0.25 0.46 7.73
C LEU A 174 1.70 0.28 8.15
N ALA A 175 1.98 -0.58 9.14
CA ALA A 175 3.33 -0.80 9.62
C ALA A 175 4.22 -1.46 8.56
N PHE A 176 3.69 -2.45 7.83
CA PHE A 176 4.37 -3.04 6.69
C PHE A 176 4.69 -1.96 5.64
N LEU A 177 3.67 -1.21 5.21
CA LEU A 177 3.80 -0.20 4.16
C LEU A 177 4.74 0.95 4.55
N ILE A 178 4.69 1.45 5.80
CA ILE A 178 5.62 2.49 6.29
C ILE A 178 7.08 2.05 6.12
N VAL A 179 7.38 0.77 6.39
CA VAL A 179 8.72 0.21 6.26
C VAL A 179 9.10 0.01 4.78
N ARG A 180 8.14 -0.39 3.93
CA ARG A 180 8.37 -0.57 2.50
C ARG A 180 8.52 0.75 1.74
N ASP A 181 7.65 1.73 1.97
CA ASP A 181 7.79 3.09 1.45
C ASP A 181 9.16 3.70 1.84
N ASN A 182 9.63 3.44 3.08
CA ASN A 182 10.96 3.90 3.48
C ASN A 182 12.08 3.20 2.68
N ALA A 183 11.95 1.90 2.42
CA ALA A 183 12.89 1.17 1.57
C ALA A 183 12.89 1.72 0.13
N HIS A 184 11.73 2.06 -0.43
CA HIS A 184 11.59 2.63 -1.77
C HIS A 184 12.11 4.06 -1.86
N GLN A 185 11.86 4.89 -0.83
CA GLN A 185 12.49 6.19 -0.66
C GLN A 185 14.02 6.05 -0.72
N ASN A 186 14.58 5.09 0.03
CA ASN A 186 16.02 4.81 0.00
C ASN A 186 16.48 4.29 -1.37
N ALA A 187 15.67 3.48 -2.06
CA ALA A 187 15.98 2.97 -3.38
C ALA A 187 16.14 4.09 -4.42
N PHE A 188 15.18 5.02 -4.48
CA PHE A 188 15.23 6.14 -5.42
C PHE A 188 16.27 7.18 -5.02
N ALA A 189 16.47 7.43 -3.72
CA ALA A 189 17.57 8.25 -3.24
C ALA A 189 18.92 7.65 -3.65
N LYS A 190 19.10 6.32 -3.50
CA LYS A 190 20.30 5.62 -3.92
C LYS A 190 20.55 5.72 -5.43
N ALA A 191 19.49 5.61 -6.23
CA ALA A 191 19.57 5.85 -7.67
C ALA A 191 20.11 7.25 -7.99
N LEU A 192 19.64 8.28 -7.28
CA LEU A 192 20.13 9.64 -7.42
C LEU A 192 21.58 9.80 -6.91
N GLU A 193 22.02 9.05 -5.90
CA GLU A 193 23.43 9.02 -5.47
C GLU A 193 24.36 8.54 -6.60
N THR A 194 23.96 7.52 -7.37
CA THR A 194 24.75 7.07 -8.52
C THR A 194 24.88 8.12 -9.63
N LEU A 195 24.05 9.17 -9.58
CA LEU A 195 24.06 10.31 -10.50
C LEU A 195 24.72 11.56 -9.87
N GLY A 196 25.29 11.45 -8.67
CA GLY A 196 26.05 12.51 -8.00
C GLY A 196 25.28 13.35 -6.99
N VAL A 197 24.09 12.91 -6.54
CA VAL A 197 23.31 13.60 -5.49
C VAL A 197 23.63 13.02 -4.11
N GLU A 198 23.92 13.85 -3.11
CA GLU A 198 24.22 13.38 -1.75
C GLU A 198 23.06 13.66 -0.78
N TRP A 199 22.48 12.61 -0.19
CA TRP A 199 21.26 12.73 0.64
C TRP A 199 21.47 12.58 2.15
N GLY A 200 22.61 12.02 2.58
CA GLY A 200 22.80 11.29 3.85
C GLY A 200 22.41 11.95 5.17
N LYS A 201 22.04 13.24 5.18
CA LYS A 201 21.62 13.97 6.38
C LYS A 201 20.12 14.22 6.48
N ILE A 202 19.36 14.07 5.39
CA ILE A 202 17.94 14.45 5.39
C ILE A 202 16.98 13.27 5.58
N PHE A 203 17.42 12.04 5.31
CA PHE A 203 16.57 10.85 5.42
C PHE A 203 16.59 10.21 6.83
N PRO A 204 15.49 9.57 7.25
CA PRO A 204 14.22 9.41 6.52
C PRO A 204 13.38 10.70 6.47
N VAL A 205 12.53 10.82 5.45
CA VAL A 205 11.51 11.88 5.33
C VAL A 205 10.12 11.23 5.37
N PRO A 206 9.24 11.62 6.30
CA PRO A 206 9.48 12.54 7.40
C PRO A 206 10.47 11.97 8.40
N ASN A 207 10.96 12.83 9.29
CA ASN A 207 11.69 12.37 10.45
C ASN A 207 10.69 11.82 11.48
N TYR A 208 10.74 10.51 11.75
CA TYR A 208 9.91 9.87 12.78
C TYR A 208 10.73 8.90 13.63
N ASP A 209 10.25 8.65 14.84
CA ASP A 209 10.82 7.70 15.78
C ASP A 209 10.12 6.35 15.59
N ILE A 210 10.81 5.40 14.93
CA ILE A 210 10.28 4.07 14.62
C ILE A 210 9.85 3.30 15.87
N HIS A 211 10.45 3.58 17.04
CA HIS A 211 10.10 2.90 18.28
C HIS A 211 8.71 3.30 18.81
N LYS A 212 8.10 4.35 18.26
CA LYS A 212 6.70 4.72 18.52
C LYS A 212 5.69 3.97 17.66
N TYR A 213 6.17 3.13 16.74
CA TYR A 213 5.36 2.31 15.83
C TYR A 213 5.71 0.83 16.08
N PRO A 214 5.21 0.21 17.16
CA PRO A 214 5.66 -1.10 17.61
C PRO A 214 5.46 -2.20 16.55
N GLU A 215 4.40 -2.14 15.74
CA GLU A 215 4.15 -3.08 14.66
C GLU A 215 5.20 -2.98 13.53
N CYS A 216 5.86 -1.82 13.36
CA CYS A 216 6.94 -1.67 12.38
C CYS A 216 8.23 -2.40 12.80
N GLN A 217 8.47 -2.55 14.11
CA GLN A 217 9.74 -3.03 14.64
C GLN A 217 10.10 -4.40 14.08
N LYS A 218 9.13 -5.32 13.96
CA LYS A 218 9.39 -6.67 13.42
C LYS A 218 9.86 -6.63 11.97
N TYR A 219 9.35 -5.73 11.13
CA TYR A 219 9.78 -5.59 9.74
C TYR A 219 11.16 -4.95 9.64
N VAL A 220 11.48 -4.06 10.59
CA VAL A 220 12.82 -3.52 10.74
C VAL A 220 13.80 -4.62 11.16
N ASP A 221 13.44 -5.46 12.11
CA ASP A 221 14.25 -6.60 12.58
C ASP A 221 14.45 -7.64 11.48
N MET A 222 13.46 -7.83 10.60
CA MET A 222 13.58 -8.64 9.38
C MET A 222 14.46 -8.00 8.28
N GLY A 223 14.92 -6.76 8.48
CA GLY A 223 15.76 -6.04 7.53
C GLY A 223 15.01 -5.43 6.35
N PHE A 224 13.68 -5.42 6.35
CA PHE A 224 12.88 -5.01 5.18
C PHE A 224 13.16 -3.55 4.79
N HIS A 225 13.40 -2.65 5.74
CA HIS A 225 13.76 -1.26 5.49
C HIS A 225 15.04 -1.06 4.62
N ASN A 226 15.89 -2.09 4.47
CA ASN A 226 17.08 -2.06 3.61
C ASN A 226 17.01 -3.09 2.45
N ALA A 227 15.84 -3.66 2.21
CA ALA A 227 15.65 -4.72 1.22
C ALA A 227 14.84 -4.23 0.01
N GLN A 228 15.29 -4.59 -1.20
CA GLN A 228 14.46 -4.53 -2.40
C GLN A 228 14.02 -5.96 -2.74
N PHE A 229 12.71 -6.21 -2.69
CA PHE A 229 12.16 -7.50 -3.07
C PHE A 229 12.21 -7.65 -4.60
N ASN A 230 12.77 -8.76 -5.07
CA ASN A 230 12.89 -9.05 -6.49
C ASN A 230 11.80 -10.00 -6.98
N PHE A 231 10.70 -9.45 -7.48
CA PHE A 231 9.60 -10.21 -8.08
C PHE A 231 9.84 -10.63 -9.54
N ARG A 232 11.02 -10.37 -10.10
CA ARG A 232 11.35 -10.76 -11.49
C ARG A 232 11.76 -12.24 -11.53
N LEU A 233 11.21 -12.96 -12.52
CA LEU A 233 11.55 -14.36 -12.80
C LEU A 233 12.74 -14.50 -13.77
N ASP A 234 13.21 -13.38 -14.32
CA ASP A 234 14.39 -13.26 -15.15
C ASP A 234 15.46 -12.40 -14.45
N ASP A 235 16.67 -12.39 -15.01
CA ASP A 235 17.77 -11.59 -14.47
C ASP A 235 17.45 -10.09 -14.50
N THR A 236 17.95 -9.37 -13.49
CA THR A 236 17.75 -7.93 -13.34
C THR A 236 19.05 -7.22 -13.03
N ARG A 237 19.09 -5.92 -13.35
CA ARG A 237 20.20 -5.03 -12.99
C ARG A 237 19.94 -4.18 -11.75
N ILE A 238 18.95 -4.54 -10.93
CA ILE A 238 18.54 -3.77 -9.73
C ILE A 238 19.74 -3.57 -8.78
N GLY A 239 20.51 -4.63 -8.54
CA GLY A 239 21.67 -4.61 -7.64
C GLY A 239 22.82 -3.72 -8.08
N GLU A 240 22.86 -3.27 -9.34
CA GLU A 240 23.84 -2.28 -9.80
C GLU A 240 23.56 -0.88 -9.23
N ILE A 241 22.32 -0.64 -8.77
CA ILE A 241 21.90 0.61 -8.11
C ILE A 241 21.67 0.36 -6.61
N PHE A 242 20.85 -0.64 -6.27
CA PHE A 242 20.46 -0.95 -4.90
C PHE A 242 21.50 -1.84 -4.22
N SER A 243 22.63 -1.26 -3.82
CA SER A 243 23.73 -1.95 -3.16
C SER A 243 24.55 -1.01 -2.27
N GLY A 244 25.35 -1.60 -1.37
CA GLY A 244 26.17 -0.87 -0.42
C GLY A 244 25.35 -0.17 0.67
N GLN A 245 25.98 0.78 1.37
CA GLN A 245 25.32 1.48 2.46
C GLN A 245 24.10 2.27 1.98
N THR A 246 23.01 2.17 2.75
CA THR A 246 21.77 2.94 2.56
C THR A 246 22.02 4.46 2.66
N PRO A 247 21.32 5.29 1.88
CA PRO A 247 21.37 6.74 2.01
C PRO A 247 20.73 7.26 3.32
N SER A 248 20.02 6.40 4.05
CA SER A 248 19.43 6.73 5.34
C SER A 248 20.48 6.73 6.46
N ARG A 249 20.27 7.60 7.45
CA ARG A 249 21.13 7.71 8.65
C ARG A 249 21.18 6.47 9.53
N ASN A 250 20.40 5.42 9.24
CA ASN A 250 20.47 4.15 9.95
C ASN A 250 21.78 3.37 9.66
N GLY A 251 22.48 3.71 8.56
CA GLY A 251 23.79 3.17 8.21
C GLY A 251 23.81 1.69 7.80
N GLY A 252 22.65 1.07 7.55
CA GLY A 252 22.54 -0.32 7.12
C GLY A 252 23.00 -0.58 5.68
N GLU A 253 23.12 -1.85 5.31
CA GLU A 253 23.52 -2.30 3.98
C GLU A 253 22.30 -2.69 3.14
N LEU A 254 22.22 -2.17 1.92
CA LEU A 254 21.14 -2.44 0.97
C LEU A 254 21.33 -3.82 0.32
N GLN A 255 20.25 -4.58 0.22
CA GLN A 255 20.26 -5.92 -0.37
C GLN A 255 19.06 -6.14 -1.30
N VAL A 256 19.31 -6.75 -2.46
CA VAL A 256 18.25 -7.30 -3.31
C VAL A 256 17.98 -8.73 -2.85
N VAL A 257 16.76 -9.01 -2.43
CA VAL A 257 16.38 -10.29 -1.82
C VAL A 257 15.15 -10.88 -2.51
N GLN A 258 14.90 -12.18 -2.27
CA GLN A 258 13.65 -12.79 -2.68
C GLN A 258 12.47 -12.15 -1.93
N PRO A 259 11.28 -12.05 -2.56
CA PRO A 259 10.08 -11.64 -1.86
C PRO A 259 9.82 -12.50 -0.61
N PRO A 260 9.16 -11.95 0.42
CA PRO A 260 8.78 -12.74 1.59
C PRO A 260 7.84 -13.89 1.18
N GLU A 261 7.75 -14.91 2.04
CA GLU A 261 6.70 -15.92 1.88
C GLU A 261 5.33 -15.25 1.95
N GLY A 262 4.47 -15.60 1.00
CA GLY A 262 3.12 -15.07 0.91
C GLY A 262 2.20 -15.62 1.99
N PHE A 263 1.14 -14.89 2.27
CA PHE A 263 0.09 -15.25 3.22
C PHE A 263 -1.22 -15.55 2.49
N PRO A 264 -2.06 -16.47 3.01
CA PRO A 264 -3.33 -16.79 2.34
C PRO A 264 -4.23 -15.57 2.17
N LEU A 265 -4.89 -15.45 1.00
CA LEU A 265 -5.96 -14.46 0.83
C LEU A 265 -7.14 -14.79 1.75
N PRO A 266 -7.70 -13.79 2.48
CA PRO A 266 -8.88 -14.01 3.28
C PRO A 266 -10.10 -14.25 2.38
N VAL A 267 -10.83 -15.34 2.65
CA VAL A 267 -12.16 -15.57 2.07
C VAL A 267 -13.17 -14.75 2.86
N MET A 268 -13.74 -13.72 2.23
CA MET A 268 -14.75 -12.88 2.86
C MET A 268 -16.10 -13.63 2.98
N PRO A 269 -16.83 -13.45 4.09
CA PRO A 269 -18.13 -14.09 4.27
C PRO A 269 -19.18 -13.49 3.32
N GLU A 270 -20.27 -14.22 3.11
CA GLU A 270 -21.47 -13.67 2.49
C GLU A 270 -22.10 -12.61 3.40
N LEU A 271 -22.66 -11.56 2.80
CA LEU A 271 -23.29 -10.44 3.48
C LEU A 271 -24.71 -10.26 2.94
N ALA A 272 -25.70 -10.78 3.67
CA ALA A 272 -27.10 -10.74 3.26
C ALA A 272 -27.62 -9.29 3.18
N ASN A 273 -27.21 -8.43 4.12
CA ASN A 273 -27.53 -6.99 4.13
C ASN A 273 -26.91 -6.19 2.97
N GLU A 274 -25.87 -6.72 2.32
CA GLU A 274 -25.26 -6.17 1.11
C GLU A 274 -25.69 -6.92 -0.16
N HIS A 275 -26.53 -7.96 -0.02
CA HIS A 275 -26.94 -8.84 -1.11
C HIS A 275 -25.75 -9.49 -1.87
N ALA A 276 -24.65 -9.80 -1.16
CA ALA A 276 -23.41 -10.32 -1.74
C ALA A 276 -23.05 -11.71 -1.15
N PRO A 277 -22.67 -12.72 -1.96
CA PRO A 277 -22.54 -12.70 -3.41
C PRO A 277 -23.89 -12.81 -4.16
N GLY A 278 -25.00 -13.00 -3.43
CA GLY A 278 -26.35 -13.01 -4.00
C GLY A 278 -26.67 -14.27 -4.82
N LEU A 279 -26.02 -15.40 -4.53
CA LEU A 279 -26.19 -16.64 -5.29
C LEU A 279 -27.50 -17.39 -4.99
N TYR A 280 -28.10 -17.15 -3.81
CA TYR A 280 -29.28 -17.86 -3.34
C TYR A 280 -30.35 -16.89 -2.84
N ASP A 281 -31.61 -17.31 -2.86
CA ASP A 281 -32.70 -16.59 -2.22
C ASP A 281 -32.48 -16.57 -0.71
N LEU A 282 -32.56 -15.39 -0.08
CA LEU A 282 -32.38 -15.23 1.38
C LEU A 282 -33.47 -15.93 2.24
N ASN A 283 -34.51 -16.48 1.61
CA ASN A 283 -35.63 -17.15 2.26
C ASN A 283 -35.56 -18.69 2.18
N GLN A 284 -34.49 -19.25 1.57
CA GLN A 284 -34.26 -20.69 1.48
C GLN A 284 -33.45 -21.23 2.66
#